data_AF-A0A6G0S9Q6-F1
#
_entry.id   AF-A0A6G0S9Q6-F1
#
_cell.length_a   1.000
_cell.length_b   1.000
_cell.length_c   1.000
_cell.angle_alpha   90.00
_cell.angle_beta   90.00
_cell.angle_gamma   90.00
#
_symmetry.space_group_name_H-M   'P 1'
#
loop_
_entity.id
_entity.type
_entity.pdbx_description
1 polymer ?
#
loop_
_entity_poly.entity_id
_entity_poly.type
_entity_poly.pdbx_seq_one_letter_code
_entity_poly.pdbx_strand_id
1 'polypeptide(L)'
;MVITKAQDLEQFREVSIRPAFMDRSGAAAERSVWDVVAQLQDIWSETFQANAVVWRMWANHIMRGLDRSTWDRDILEPPPSQIAILLKPADLPAERQLAGLSRSSDLALQVVNGAIEDNKRTEGKLEGAW
;
A
#
# COMPACT_ATOMS: atom_id res chain seq x y z
N MET A 1 20.36 -7.69 -59.13
CA MET A 1 20.24 -7.71 -57.66
C MET A 1 19.07 -8.62 -57.33
N VAL A 2 19.35 -9.90 -57.07
CA VAL A 2 18.34 -10.92 -56.81
C VAL A 2 18.24 -11.07 -55.30
N ILE A 3 17.13 -10.61 -54.74
CA ILE A 3 16.82 -10.79 -53.34
C ILE A 3 16.35 -12.25 -53.17
N THR A 4 17.21 -13.10 -52.62
CA THR A 4 16.83 -14.45 -52.22
C THR A 4 16.02 -14.36 -50.93
N LYS A 5 14.74 -14.72 -51.00
CA LYS A 5 13.76 -14.69 -49.89
C LYS A 5 14.26 -15.25 -48.56
N ALA A 6 15.23 -16.17 -48.59
CA ALA A 6 15.84 -16.75 -47.40
C ALA A 6 16.70 -15.74 -46.62
N GLN A 7 17.51 -14.92 -47.30
CA GLN A 7 18.42 -13.95 -46.68
C GLN A 7 17.64 -12.78 -46.05
N ASP A 8 16.61 -12.31 -46.75
CA ASP A 8 15.71 -11.27 -46.24
C ASP A 8 14.87 -11.77 -45.05
N LEU A 9 14.45 -13.04 -45.07
CA LEU A 9 13.71 -13.64 -43.97
C LEU A 9 14.60 -13.86 -42.75
N GLU A 10 15.88 -14.17 -42.96
CA GLU A 10 16.88 -14.31 -41.89
C GLU A 10 17.23 -12.96 -41.26
N GLN A 11 17.39 -11.91 -42.09
CA GLN A 11 17.56 -10.54 -41.64
C GLN A 11 16.32 -9.99 -40.92
N PHE A 12 15.11 -10.27 -41.42
CA PHE A 12 13.87 -9.92 -40.74
C PHE A 12 13.70 -10.67 -39.42
N ARG A 13 14.14 -11.93 -39.34
CA ARG A 13 14.06 -12.73 -38.12
C ARG A 13 15.05 -12.27 -37.05
N GLU A 14 16.25 -11.85 -37.45
CA GLU A 14 17.21 -11.14 -36.59
C GLU A 14 16.64 -9.81 -36.04
N VAL A 15 15.96 -9.04 -36.90
CA VAL A 15 15.48 -7.70 -36.54
C VAL A 15 14.11 -7.71 -35.84
N SER A 16 13.25 -8.70 -36.10
CA SER A 16 11.82 -8.66 -35.72
C SER A 16 11.32 -9.84 -34.89
N ILE A 17 12.08 -10.94 -34.75
CA ILE A 17 11.65 -12.11 -33.97
C ILE A 17 12.77 -12.55 -33.00
N ARG A 18 13.24 -11.63 -32.15
CA ARG A 18 13.61 -12.01 -30.78
C ARG A 18 12.38 -11.81 -29.90
N PRO A 19 11.95 -12.80 -29.12
CA PRO A 19 10.98 -12.57 -28.06
C PRO A 19 11.54 -11.47 -27.16
N ALA A 20 10.78 -10.39 -27.02
CA ALA A 20 10.96 -9.41 -25.98
C ALA A 20 10.57 -10.02 -24.63
N PHE A 21 11.27 -11.07 -24.18
CA PHE A 21 11.26 -11.49 -22.78
C PHE A 21 12.34 -12.53 -22.45
N MET A 22 13.24 -12.13 -21.55
CA MET A 22 14.05 -12.91 -20.59
C MET A 22 14.96 -14.04 -21.08
N ASP A 23 16.28 -13.82 -20.99
CA ASP A 23 17.13 -14.77 -20.25
C ASP A 23 18.30 -14.07 -19.52
N ARG A 24 18.56 -14.66 -18.37
CA ARG A 24 19.43 -14.41 -17.24
C ARG A 24 20.93 -14.37 -17.59
N SER A 25 21.53 -13.18 -17.68
CA SER A 25 22.86 -12.93 -17.09
C SER A 25 23.26 -11.45 -17.14
N GLY A 26 22.99 -10.78 -16.02
CA GLY A 26 23.40 -9.42 -15.69
C GLY A 26 22.95 -9.13 -14.27
N ALA A 27 23.54 -9.80 -13.28
CA ALA A 27 23.02 -9.99 -11.92
C ALA A 27 22.98 -8.73 -11.01
N ALA A 28 22.91 -7.52 -11.56
CA ALA A 28 22.61 -6.31 -10.81
C ALA A 28 22.02 -5.22 -11.74
N ALA A 29 20.94 -4.58 -11.29
CA ALA A 29 20.43 -3.26 -11.74
C ALA A 29 19.17 -3.17 -12.62
N GLU A 30 18.22 -4.10 -12.52
CA GLU A 30 16.82 -3.78 -12.84
C GLU A 30 16.00 -3.72 -11.55
N ARG A 31 15.91 -2.54 -10.92
CA ARG A 31 14.94 -2.31 -9.84
C ARG A 31 13.54 -2.31 -10.44
N SER A 32 12.68 -3.17 -9.90
CA SER A 32 11.28 -3.25 -10.29
C SER A 32 10.47 -2.14 -9.63
N VAL A 33 9.27 -1.86 -10.17
CA VAL A 33 8.30 -0.97 -9.53
C VAL A 33 7.99 -1.43 -8.10
N TRP A 34 8.02 -2.74 -7.84
CA TRP A 34 7.79 -3.30 -6.51
C TRP A 34 8.91 -2.96 -5.53
N ASP A 35 10.16 -2.92 -5.97
CA ASP A 35 11.29 -2.55 -5.11
C ASP A 35 11.21 -1.07 -4.70
N VAL A 36 10.83 -0.19 -5.63
CA VAL A 36 10.62 1.23 -5.33
C VAL A 36 9.40 1.42 -4.41
N VAL A 37 8.32 0.66 -4.63
CA VAL A 37 7.16 0.66 -3.71
C VAL A 37 7.56 0.21 -2.31
N ALA A 38 8.36 -0.85 -2.18
CA ALA A 38 8.81 -1.36 -0.89
C ALA A 38 9.65 -0.31 -0.16
N GLN A 39 10.57 0.36 -0.85
CA GLN A 39 11.38 1.43 -0.26
C GLN A 39 10.53 2.64 0.16
N LEU A 40 9.58 3.06 -0.67
CA LEU A 40 8.65 4.12 -0.30
C LEU A 40 7.85 3.76 0.95
N GLN A 41 7.38 2.53 1.07
CA GLN A 41 6.63 2.08 2.25
C GLN A 41 7.52 1.99 3.49
N ASP A 42 8.76 1.54 3.35
CA ASP A 42 9.72 1.48 4.45
C ASP A 42 9.97 2.87 5.05
N ILE A 43 10.17 3.89 4.21
CA ILE A 43 10.47 5.25 4.65
C ILE A 43 9.22 6.00 5.12
N TRP A 44 8.10 5.84 4.41
CA TRP A 44 6.96 6.76 4.54
C TRP A 44 5.72 6.16 5.20
N SER A 45 5.67 4.87 5.51
CA SER A 45 4.47 4.26 6.10
C SER A 45 4.14 4.76 7.51
N GLU A 46 5.12 5.27 8.25
CA GLU A 46 4.91 5.92 9.54
C GLU A 46 4.29 7.32 9.41
N THR A 47 4.46 7.97 8.26
CA THR A 47 3.93 9.32 8.01
C THR A 47 2.62 9.27 7.23
N PHE A 48 2.51 8.35 6.27
CA PHE A 48 1.41 8.28 5.33
C PHE A 48 0.80 6.88 5.27
N GLN A 49 -0.53 6.83 5.30
CA GLN A 49 -1.33 5.67 4.95
C GLN A 49 -1.94 5.84 3.55
N ALA A 50 -1.84 4.80 2.72
CA ALA A 50 -2.43 4.80 1.40
C ALA A 50 -2.70 3.39 0.86
N ASN A 51 -3.61 3.28 -0.10
CA ASN A 51 -3.83 2.04 -0.85
C ASN A 51 -2.59 1.70 -1.71
N ALA A 52 -2.35 0.40 -1.94
CA ALA A 52 -1.30 -0.13 -2.82
C ALA A 52 -1.26 0.57 -4.19
N VAL A 53 -2.40 0.95 -4.76
CA VAL A 53 -2.45 1.68 -6.05
C VAL A 53 -1.76 3.04 -5.94
N VAL A 54 -1.95 3.78 -4.84
CA VAL A 54 -1.36 5.11 -4.65
C VAL A 54 0.15 5.00 -4.46
N TRP A 55 0.62 4.01 -3.68
CA TRP A 55 2.05 3.70 -3.57
C TRP A 55 2.68 3.39 -4.93
N ARG A 56 1.97 2.61 -5.76
CA ARG A 56 2.41 2.29 -7.11
C ARG A 56 2.40 3.52 -8.02
N MET A 57 1.44 4.43 -7.90
CA MET A 57 1.43 5.70 -8.64
C MET A 57 2.64 6.56 -8.28
N TRP A 58 3.03 6.61 -7.00
CA TRP A 58 4.23 7.33 -6.57
C TRP A 58 5.52 6.70 -7.10
N ALA A 59 5.66 5.39 -6.99
CA ALA A 59 6.81 4.69 -7.58
C ALA A 59 6.91 4.93 -9.09
N ASN A 60 5.80 4.88 -9.83
CA ASN A 60 5.79 5.19 -11.26
C ASN A 60 6.15 6.65 -11.56
N HIS A 61 5.79 7.59 -10.69
CA HIS A 61 6.18 8.99 -10.84
C HIS A 61 7.70 9.15 -10.77
N ILE A 62 8.34 8.53 -9.76
CA ILE A 62 9.80 8.54 -9.59
C ILE A 62 10.48 7.87 -10.80
N MET A 63 9.98 6.70 -11.18
CA MET A 63 10.55 5.91 -12.28
C MET A 63 10.26 6.50 -13.67
N ARG A 64 9.43 7.55 -13.78
CA ARG A 64 9.15 8.24 -15.04
C ARG A 64 10.39 8.98 -15.57
N GLY A 65 11.30 9.38 -14.68
CA GLY A 65 12.59 9.92 -15.06
C GLY A 65 13.48 8.82 -15.67
N LEU A 66 14.00 9.05 -16.89
CA LEU A 66 14.95 8.13 -17.53
C LEU A 66 16.30 8.06 -16.78
N ASP A 67 16.58 9.05 -15.93
CA ASP A 67 17.78 9.10 -15.10
C ASP A 67 17.58 8.26 -13.82
N ARG A 68 18.05 7.02 -13.86
CA ARG A 68 17.96 6.10 -12.71
C ARG A 68 18.83 6.52 -11.54
N SER A 69 19.82 7.40 -11.75
CA SER A 69 20.68 7.87 -10.67
C SER A 69 19.96 8.78 -9.67
N THR A 70 18.79 9.31 -10.05
CA THR A 70 18.01 10.19 -9.18
C THR A 70 17.03 9.45 -8.28
N TRP A 71 16.71 8.19 -8.57
CA TRP A 71 15.62 7.48 -7.89
C TRP A 71 15.83 7.37 -6.37
N ASP A 72 17.05 7.06 -5.92
CA ASP A 72 17.36 6.96 -4.49
C ASP A 72 17.14 8.28 -3.76
N ARG A 73 17.45 9.40 -4.42
CA ARG A 73 17.17 10.74 -3.88
C ARG A 73 15.67 11.02 -3.92
N ASP A 74 15.02 10.76 -5.04
CA ASP A 74 13.62 11.10 -5.27
C ASP A 74 12.65 10.26 -4.40
N ILE A 75 13.10 9.09 -3.89
CA ILE A 75 12.39 8.27 -2.89
C ILE A 75 12.39 8.95 -1.50
N LEU A 76 13.45 9.70 -1.16
CA LEU A 76 13.59 10.42 0.11
C LEU A 76 12.88 11.77 0.09
N GLU A 77 12.50 12.26 -1.08
CA GLU A 77 11.74 13.50 -1.22
C GLU A 77 10.26 13.27 -0.88
N PRO A 78 9.58 14.27 -0.30
CA PRO A 78 8.16 14.18 -0.01
C PRO A 78 7.33 13.97 -1.29
N PRO A 79 6.10 13.42 -1.14
CA PRO A 79 5.27 13.08 -2.28
C PRO A 79 4.93 14.32 -3.11
N PRO A 80 4.99 14.22 -4.46
CA PRO A 80 4.50 15.28 -5.34
C PRO A 80 3.04 15.63 -5.02
N SER A 81 2.64 16.89 -5.21
CA SER A 81 1.31 17.38 -4.79
C SER A 81 0.14 16.56 -5.34
N GLN A 82 0.29 16.01 -6.55
CA GLN A 82 -0.72 15.16 -7.20
C GLN A 82 -0.94 13.82 -6.48
N ILE A 83 0.09 13.31 -5.81
CA ILE A 83 0.05 12.08 -5.02
C ILE A 83 -0.30 12.40 -3.57
N ALA A 84 0.23 13.51 -3.03
CA ALA A 84 0.01 13.93 -1.65
C ALA A 84 -1.48 14.04 -1.29
N ILE A 85 -2.33 14.53 -2.21
CA ILE A 85 -3.79 14.61 -2.00
C ILE A 85 -4.49 13.24 -1.83
N LEU A 86 -3.83 12.15 -2.23
CA LEU A 86 -4.35 10.78 -2.12
C LEU A 86 -3.81 10.05 -0.88
N LEU A 87 -2.85 10.64 -0.18
CA LEU A 87 -2.25 10.09 1.03
C LEU A 87 -3.03 10.58 2.26
N LYS A 88 -3.24 9.70 3.22
CA LYS A 88 -3.77 10.06 4.54
C LYS A 88 -2.60 10.14 5.53
N PRO A 89 -2.65 11.03 6.53
CA PRO A 89 -1.73 10.93 7.67
C PRO A 89 -1.87 9.54 8.31
N ALA A 90 -0.75 8.95 8.71
CA ALA A 90 -0.82 7.73 9.49
C ALA A 90 -1.38 8.02 10.89
N ASP A 91 -2.30 7.17 11.37
CA ASP A 91 -2.77 7.24 12.76
C ASP A 91 -1.57 7.16 13.69
N LEU A 92 -1.46 8.13 14.59
CA LEU A 92 -0.42 8.07 15.60
C LEU A 92 -0.70 6.87 16.51
N PRO A 93 0.32 6.11 16.96
CA PRO A 93 0.12 4.97 17.88
C PRO A 93 -0.71 5.33 19.11
N ALA A 94 -0.55 6.56 19.62
CA ALA A 94 -1.33 7.12 20.72
C ALA A 94 -2.82 7.26 20.39
N GLU A 95 -3.19 7.71 19.19
CA GLU A 95 -4.58 7.85 18.75
C GLU A 95 -5.27 6.49 18.64
N ARG A 96 -4.55 5.48 18.14
CA ARG A 96 -5.05 4.10 18.09
C ARG A 96 -5.30 3.53 19.48
N GLN A 97 -4.39 3.78 20.42
CA GLN A 97 -4.53 3.36 21.81
C GLN A 97 -5.70 4.07 22.50
N LEU A 98 -5.85 5.38 22.31
CA LEU A 98 -6.98 6.16 22.83
C LEU A 98 -8.32 5.67 22.27
N ALA A 99 -8.40 5.41 20.96
CA ALA A 99 -9.60 4.86 20.34
C ALA A 99 -9.95 3.46 20.89
N GLY A 100 -8.94 2.64 21.19
CA GLY A 100 -9.12 1.35 21.85
C GLY A 100 -9.67 1.48 23.27
N LEU A 101 -9.09 2.37 24.07
CA LEU A 101 -9.53 2.64 25.44
C LEU A 101 -10.96 3.19 25.49
N SER A 102 -11.30 4.12 24.59
CA SER A 102 -12.66 4.67 24.48
C SER A 102 -13.69 3.56 24.20
N ARG A 103 -13.43 2.71 23.20
CA ARG A 103 -14.31 1.57 22.88
C ARG A 103 -14.46 0.61 24.05
N SER A 104 -13.37 0.30 24.74
CA SER A 104 -13.40 -0.58 25.92
C SER A 104 -14.25 0.02 27.04
N SER A 105 -14.10 1.31 27.30
CA SER A 105 -14.90 2.04 28.29
C SER A 105 -16.39 2.02 27.93
N ASP A 106 -16.74 2.26 26.67
CA ASP A 106 -18.14 2.25 26.21
C ASP A 106 -18.77 0.86 26.36
N LEU A 107 -18.03 -0.19 26.03
CA LEU A 107 -18.49 -1.58 26.22
C LEU A 107 -18.69 -1.91 27.71
N ALA A 108 -17.74 -1.51 28.57
CA ALA A 108 -17.88 -1.72 30.01
C ALA A 108 -19.12 -1.00 30.57
N LEU A 109 -19.37 0.25 30.14
CA LEU A 109 -20.57 0.99 30.51
C LEU A 109 -21.85 0.29 30.05
N GLN A 110 -21.89 -0.23 28.82
CA GLN A 110 -23.04 -0.98 28.32
C GLN A 110 -23.30 -2.26 29.14
N VAL A 111 -22.26 -3.00 29.49
CA VAL A 111 -22.37 -4.21 30.33
C VAL A 111 -22.92 -3.87 31.71
N VAL A 112 -22.39 -2.81 32.36
CA VAL A 112 -22.86 -2.38 33.68
C VAL A 112 -24.31 -1.92 33.62
N ASN A 113 -24.68 -1.11 32.62
CA ASN A 113 -26.06 -0.65 32.47
C ASN A 113 -27.02 -1.82 32.24
N GLY A 114 -26.66 -2.78 31.39
CA GLY A 114 -27.46 -3.98 31.17
C GLY A 114 -27.63 -4.82 32.44
N ALA A 115 -26.58 -4.98 33.25
CA ALA A 115 -26.64 -5.69 34.52
C ALA A 115 -27.55 -4.98 35.55
N ILE A 116 -27.49 -3.64 35.61
CA ILE A 116 -28.37 -2.85 36.48
C ILE A 116 -29.83 -3.00 36.07
N GLU A 117 -30.11 -2.94 34.77
CA GLU A 117 -31.48 -3.13 34.25
C GLU A 117 -32.02 -4.53 34.55
N ASP A 118 -31.20 -5.56 34.41
CA ASP A 118 -31.62 -6.93 34.70
C ASP A 118 -31.87 -7.13 36.20
N ASN A 119 -31.02 -6.57 37.06
CA ASN A 119 -31.21 -6.65 38.51
C ASN A 119 -32.52 -5.97 38.96
N LYS A 120 -32.82 -4.78 38.43
CA LYS A 120 -34.09 -4.09 38.69
C LYS A 120 -35.29 -4.93 38.27
N ARG A 121 -35.19 -5.64 37.14
CA ARG A 121 -36.23 -6.53 36.66
C ARG A 121 -36.43 -7.73 37.58
N THR A 122 -35.35 -8.30 38.14
CA THR A 122 -35.44 -9.41 39.08
C THR A 122 -36.03 -8.98 40.42
N GLU A 123 -35.64 -7.82 40.96
CA GLU A 123 -36.21 -7.27 42.19
C GLU A 123 -37.72 -7.04 42.06
N GLY A 124 -38.17 -6.38 40.99
CA GLY A 124 -39.60 -6.14 40.78
C GLY A 124 -40.45 -7.41 40.61
N LYS A 125 -39.86 -8.50 40.08
CA LYS A 125 -40.52 -9.81 40.02
C LYS A 125 -40.64 -10.47 41.39
N LEU A 126 -39.66 -10.27 42.27
CA LEU A 126 -39.67 -10.81 43.63
C LEU A 126 -40.64 -10.05 44.53
N GLU A 127 -40.75 -8.73 44.38
CA GLU A 127 -41.69 -7.91 45.14
C GLU A 127 -43.16 -8.13 44.73
N GLY A 128 -43.43 -8.48 43.48
CA GLY A 128 -44.78 -8.79 42.99
C GLY A 128 -45.26 -10.23 43.27
N ALA A 129 -44.46 -11.05 43.96
CA ALA A 129 -44.71 -12.49 44.17
C ALA A 129 -45.31 -12.84 45.55
N TRP A 130 -45.67 -11.86 46.37
CA TRP A 130 -46.29 -12.04 47.69
C TRP A 130 -47.62 -11.29 47.82
#